data_AF-A0AAW5K306-F1
#
_entry.id   AF-A0AAW5K306-F1
#
_cell.length_a   1.000
_cell.length_b   1.000
_cell.length_c   1.000
_cell.angle_alpha   90.00
_cell.angle_beta   90.00
_cell.angle_gamma   90.00
#
_symmetry.space_group_name_H-M   'P 1'
#
loop_
_entity.id
_entity.type
_entity.pdbx_description
1 polymer ?
#
loop_
_entity_poly.entity_id
_entity_poly.type
_entity_poly.pdbx_seq_one_letter_code
_entity_poly.pdbx_strand_id
1 'polypeptide(L)'
;MSDETRVISSHALTVEGMTQPQVQPLNLPTGFNGYRKDSVEQYVNGLETQIWNLQRQLTEKNMVLDKRQSELGKREQEVESLRQQIGRLNADLQDARQASENPMQELGTSLGKEFQTLKNTYESKKREELEQARTQAEQILQQAKDESQKRLDSATETTKQMMTAAHDKKQKLEQECAKLKKETDDKVANQLDAAKKQAEQIISKAEADAVNRLDKASQEIDLRTKKAEQHAAELDANSKKLMEAAQQREETAQNNVANSFAQLRQLGADIDKLISKSK
;
A
#
# COMPACT_ATOMS: atom_id res chain seq x y z
N MET A 1 -66.82 -57.78 13.14
CA MET A 1 -68.11 -57.43 12.52
C MET A 1 -68.99 -58.66 12.61
N SER A 2 -70.20 -58.48 13.11
CA SER A 2 -71.04 -59.51 13.70
C SER A 2 -71.53 -60.54 12.68
N ASP A 3 -71.41 -61.82 13.03
CA ASP A 3 -72.09 -62.94 12.38
C ASP A 3 -73.61 -62.75 12.51
N GLU A 4 -74.26 -62.36 11.43
CA GLU A 4 -75.72 -62.45 11.31
C GLU A 4 -76.09 -63.83 10.76
N THR A 5 -76.20 -64.79 11.67
CA THR A 5 -76.95 -66.03 11.47
C THR A 5 -78.41 -65.67 11.20
N ARG A 6 -78.79 -65.57 9.92
CA ARG A 6 -80.20 -65.45 9.52
C ARG A 6 -80.91 -66.76 9.81
N VAL A 7 -81.59 -66.79 10.94
CA VAL A 7 -82.62 -67.79 11.27
C VAL A 7 -83.71 -67.69 10.20
N ILE A 8 -83.77 -68.68 9.31
CA ILE A 8 -84.91 -68.86 8.41
C ILE A 8 -86.06 -69.34 9.29
N SER A 9 -86.86 -68.39 9.77
CA SER A 9 -88.09 -68.68 10.48
C SER A 9 -89.04 -69.38 9.52
N SER A 10 -89.47 -70.58 9.87
CA SER A 10 -90.52 -71.36 9.21
C SER A 10 -91.88 -70.67 9.38
N HIS A 11 -92.04 -69.48 8.83
CA HIS A 11 -93.37 -68.91 8.64
C HIS A 11 -93.99 -69.66 7.47
N ALA A 12 -94.99 -70.48 7.77
CA ALA A 12 -95.93 -70.94 6.76
C ALA A 12 -96.35 -69.71 5.95
N LEU A 13 -96.13 -69.77 4.64
CA LEU A 13 -96.67 -68.78 3.71
C LEU A 13 -98.20 -68.81 3.86
N THR A 14 -98.72 -67.99 4.76
CA THR A 14 -100.10 -67.55 4.75
C THR A 14 -100.25 -66.77 3.46
N VAL A 15 -100.80 -67.45 2.45
CA VAL A 15 -101.28 -66.81 1.23
C VAL A 15 -102.48 -65.96 1.62
N GLU A 16 -102.22 -64.78 2.17
CA GLU A 16 -103.22 -63.73 2.38
C GLU A 16 -103.73 -63.31 0.99
N GLY A 17 -104.90 -63.83 0.63
CA GLY A 17 -105.49 -63.64 -0.68
C GLY A 17 -106.30 -64.81 -1.21
N MET A 18 -106.26 -65.99 -0.57
CA MET A 18 -107.31 -66.99 -0.78
C MET A 18 -108.50 -66.63 0.10
N THR A 19 -109.36 -65.73 -0.39
CA THR A 19 -110.75 -65.70 0.06
C THR A 19 -111.29 -67.12 0.04
N GLN A 20 -111.80 -67.62 1.18
CA GLN A 20 -112.55 -68.87 1.23
C GLN A 20 -113.45 -68.96 0.00
N PRO A 21 -113.45 -70.07 -0.76
CA PRO A 21 -114.35 -70.19 -1.88
C PRO A 21 -115.77 -70.07 -1.32
N GLN A 22 -116.42 -68.93 -1.54
CA GLN A 22 -117.84 -68.81 -1.31
C GLN A 22 -118.49 -69.81 -2.23
N VAL A 23 -119.00 -70.90 -1.66
CA VAL A 23 -119.81 -71.88 -2.38
C VAL A 23 -121.11 -71.16 -2.72
N GLN A 24 -121.15 -70.50 -3.87
CA GLN A 24 -122.40 -69.94 -4.38
C GLN A 24 -123.37 -71.10 -4.60
N PRO A 25 -124.56 -71.08 -3.99
CA PRO A 25 -125.55 -72.13 -4.21
C PRO A 25 -125.87 -72.21 -5.70
N LEU A 26 -125.89 -73.44 -6.23
CA LEU A 26 -126.09 -73.73 -7.65
C LEU A 26 -127.48 -73.25 -8.08
N ASN A 27 -127.56 -72.07 -8.69
CA ASN A 27 -128.81 -71.42 -9.02
C ASN A 27 -129.30 -71.90 -10.39
N LEU A 28 -130.12 -72.96 -10.36
CA LEU A 28 -130.61 -73.64 -11.55
C LEU A 28 -131.84 -72.93 -12.15
N PRO A 29 -131.94 -72.74 -13.48
CA PRO A 29 -133.11 -72.11 -14.10
C PRO A 29 -134.38 -72.97 -13.92
N THR A 30 -135.44 -72.40 -13.35
CA THR A 30 -136.69 -73.12 -13.01
C THR A 30 -137.82 -72.84 -14.01
N GLY A 31 -138.58 -73.90 -14.36
CA GLY A 31 -139.79 -73.84 -15.18
C GLY A 31 -140.82 -74.88 -14.71
N PHE A 32 -142.09 -74.73 -15.14
CA PHE A 32 -143.23 -75.51 -14.65
C PHE A 32 -143.01 -77.04 -14.81
N ASN A 33 -143.22 -77.81 -13.72
CA ASN A 33 -142.96 -79.26 -13.53
C ASN A 33 -141.51 -79.74 -13.22
N GLY A 34 -140.62 -78.84 -12.80
CA GLY A 34 -139.26 -79.20 -12.35
C GLY A 34 -138.19 -78.61 -13.26
N TYR A 35 -136.91 -78.90 -12.97
CA TYR A 35 -135.80 -78.34 -13.73
C TYR A 35 -135.98 -78.57 -15.23
N ARG A 36 -136.01 -77.49 -16.03
CA ARG A 36 -135.91 -77.61 -17.48
C ARG A 36 -134.51 -78.11 -17.78
N LYS A 37 -134.43 -79.40 -18.14
CA LYS A 37 -133.19 -80.09 -18.47
C LYS A 37 -132.27 -79.23 -19.35
N ASP A 38 -132.82 -78.64 -20.40
CA ASP A 38 -132.08 -77.80 -21.36
C ASP A 38 -131.44 -76.54 -20.72
N SER A 39 -132.13 -75.90 -19.78
CA SER A 39 -131.64 -74.68 -19.13
C SER A 39 -130.58 -74.99 -18.06
N VAL A 40 -130.74 -76.12 -17.37
CA VAL A 40 -129.72 -76.64 -16.45
C VAL A 40 -128.47 -77.07 -17.22
N GLU A 41 -128.63 -77.78 -18.34
CA GLU A 41 -127.53 -78.17 -19.23
C GLU A 41 -126.77 -76.96 -19.79
N GLN A 42 -127.47 -75.89 -20.21
CA GLN A 42 -126.82 -74.65 -20.66
C GLN A 42 -125.99 -73.98 -19.56
N TYR A 43 -126.50 -73.92 -18.34
CA TYR A 43 -125.79 -73.32 -17.21
C TYR A 43 -124.57 -74.15 -16.79
N VAL A 44 -124.72 -75.48 -16.74
CA VAL A 44 -123.63 -76.42 -16.47
C VAL A 44 -122.55 -76.29 -17.54
N ASN A 45 -122.90 -76.29 -18.83
CA ASN A 45 -121.96 -76.07 -19.93
C ASN A 45 -121.21 -74.71 -19.83
N GLY A 46 -121.91 -73.66 -19.37
CA GLY A 46 -121.31 -72.35 -19.12
C GLY A 46 -120.29 -72.35 -17.98
N LEU A 47 -120.62 -73.00 -16.86
CA LEU A 47 -119.72 -73.18 -15.73
C LEU A 47 -118.52 -74.07 -16.10
N GLU A 48 -118.74 -75.14 -16.86
CA GLU A 48 -117.67 -76.02 -17.36
C GLU A 48 -116.68 -75.24 -18.25
N THR A 49 -117.20 -74.38 -19.13
CA THR A 49 -116.37 -73.49 -19.97
C THR A 49 -115.57 -72.50 -19.10
N GLN A 50 -116.18 -71.94 -18.06
CA GLN A 50 -115.51 -71.00 -17.16
C GLN A 50 -114.43 -71.69 -16.32
N ILE A 51 -114.70 -72.89 -15.80
CA ILE A 51 -113.73 -73.73 -15.08
C ILE A 51 -112.55 -74.05 -15.99
N TRP A 52 -112.81 -74.47 -17.23
CA TRP A 52 -111.77 -74.78 -18.20
C TRP A 52 -110.88 -73.56 -18.51
N ASN A 53 -111.49 -72.38 -18.71
CA ASN A 53 -110.76 -71.13 -18.94
C ASN A 53 -109.90 -70.71 -17.72
N LEU A 54 -110.44 -70.82 -16.51
CA LEU A 54 -109.69 -70.50 -15.28
C LEU A 54 -108.53 -71.47 -15.04
N GLN A 55 -108.74 -72.77 -15.29
CA GLN A 55 -107.68 -73.78 -15.23
C GLN A 55 -106.56 -73.45 -16.22
N ARG A 56 -106.91 -73.10 -17.46
CA ARG A 56 -105.94 -72.68 -18.47
C ARG A 56 -105.14 -71.45 -18.02
N GLN A 57 -105.79 -70.41 -17.49
CA GLN A 57 -105.10 -69.22 -16.98
C GLN A 57 -104.20 -69.53 -15.79
N LEU A 58 -104.62 -70.42 -14.89
CA LEU A 58 -103.81 -70.85 -13.75
C LEU A 58 -102.56 -71.58 -14.23
N THR A 59 -102.69 -72.47 -15.21
CA THR A 59 -101.54 -73.15 -15.85
C THR A 59 -100.59 -72.14 -16.49
N GLU A 60 -101.10 -71.20 -17.29
CA GLU A 60 -100.29 -70.16 -17.93
C GLU A 60 -99.55 -69.28 -16.90
N LYS A 61 -100.24 -68.83 -15.84
CA LYS A 61 -99.61 -68.03 -14.77
C LYS A 61 -98.55 -68.82 -14.01
N ASN A 62 -98.79 -70.09 -13.71
CA ASN A 62 -97.81 -70.95 -13.04
C ASN A 62 -96.55 -71.10 -13.91
N MET A 63 -96.70 -71.34 -15.22
CA MET A 63 -95.56 -71.38 -16.13
C MET A 63 -94.75 -70.07 -16.15
N VAL A 64 -95.41 -68.91 -16.12
CA VAL A 64 -94.73 -67.61 -16.06
C VAL A 64 -94.04 -67.40 -14.71
N LEU A 65 -94.65 -67.84 -13.62
CA LEU A 65 -94.09 -67.73 -12.28
C LEU A 65 -92.83 -68.59 -12.14
N ASP A 66 -92.87 -69.83 -12.63
CA ASP A 66 -91.72 -70.74 -12.68
C ASP A 66 -90.57 -70.12 -13.49
N LYS A 67 -90.88 -69.52 -14.65
CA LYS A 67 -89.88 -68.82 -15.47
C LYS A 67 -89.25 -67.64 -14.72
N ARG A 68 -90.07 -66.82 -14.05
CA ARG A 68 -89.58 -65.68 -13.26
C ARG A 68 -88.73 -66.11 -12.07
N GLN A 69 -89.09 -67.18 -11.38
CA GLN A 69 -88.27 -67.75 -10.30
C GLN A 69 -86.92 -68.25 -10.83
N SER A 70 -86.90 -68.91 -11.98
CA SER A 70 -85.65 -69.31 -12.62
C SER A 70 -84.77 -68.11 -13.01
N GLU A 71 -85.36 -67.06 -13.58
CA GLU A 71 -84.64 -65.83 -13.92
C GLU A 71 -84.12 -65.08 -12.68
N LEU A 72 -84.90 -65.03 -11.60
CA LEU A 72 -84.49 -64.45 -10.33
C LEU A 72 -83.28 -65.18 -9.76
N GLY A 73 -83.31 -66.51 -9.73
CA GLY A 73 -82.18 -67.31 -9.24
C GLY A 73 -80.90 -67.10 -10.05
N LYS A 74 -81.00 -66.92 -11.38
CA LYS A 74 -79.84 -66.58 -12.22
C LYS A 74 -79.28 -65.19 -11.89
N ARG A 75 -80.15 -64.20 -11.69
CA ARG A 75 -79.72 -62.84 -11.31
C ARG A 75 -79.10 -62.80 -9.92
N GLU A 76 -79.63 -63.56 -8.97
CA GLU A 76 -79.04 -63.68 -7.63
C GLU A 76 -77.64 -64.28 -7.68
N GLN A 77 -77.43 -65.32 -8.49
CA GLN A 77 -76.09 -65.88 -8.73
C GLN A 77 -75.14 -64.86 -9.40
N GLU A 78 -75.62 -64.09 -10.36
CA GLU A 78 -74.83 -63.04 -11.02
C GLU A 78 -74.44 -61.92 -10.05
N VAL A 79 -75.38 -61.47 -9.20
CA VAL A 79 -75.11 -60.48 -8.14
C VAL A 79 -74.07 -61.00 -7.16
N GLU A 80 -74.16 -62.26 -6.75
CA GLU A 80 -73.17 -62.87 -5.85
C GLU A 80 -71.79 -62.96 -6.50
N SER A 81 -71.73 -63.34 -7.78
CA SER A 81 -70.48 -63.37 -8.55
C SER A 81 -69.83 -61.99 -8.65
N LEU A 82 -70.63 -60.95 -8.96
CA LEU A 82 -70.15 -59.56 -9.04
C LEU A 82 -69.69 -59.05 -7.67
N ARG A 83 -70.39 -59.38 -6.58
CA ARG A 83 -69.96 -59.03 -5.21
C ARG A 83 -68.60 -59.63 -4.88
N GLN A 84 -68.39 -60.90 -5.23
CA GLN A 84 -67.10 -61.57 -5.04
C GLN A 84 -66.00 -60.93 -5.89
N GLN A 85 -66.31 -60.53 -7.13
CA GLN A 85 -65.35 -59.86 -8.00
C GLN A 85 -64.96 -58.47 -7.45
N ILE A 86 -65.92 -57.69 -6.96
CA ILE A 86 -65.67 -56.40 -6.30
C ILE A 86 -64.80 -56.61 -5.05
N GLY A 87 -65.07 -57.65 -4.26
CA GLY A 87 -64.25 -57.99 -3.10
C GLY A 87 -62.79 -58.24 -3.46
N ARG A 88 -62.53 -59.03 -4.52
CA ARG A 88 -61.17 -59.29 -5.02
C ARG A 88 -60.49 -58.03 -5.53
N LEU A 89 -61.18 -57.24 -6.36
CA LEU A 89 -60.63 -56.00 -6.91
C LEU A 89 -60.27 -54.99 -5.82
N ASN A 90 -61.06 -54.90 -4.74
CA ASN A 90 -60.73 -54.04 -3.61
C ASN A 90 -59.51 -54.54 -2.84
N ALA A 91 -59.35 -55.85 -2.67
CA ALA A 91 -58.14 -56.43 -2.07
C ALA A 91 -56.90 -56.15 -2.94
N ASP A 92 -56.99 -56.41 -4.25
CA ASP A 92 -55.90 -56.14 -5.20
C ASP A 92 -55.51 -54.66 -5.21
N LEU A 93 -56.50 -53.75 -5.14
CA LEU A 93 -56.25 -52.30 -5.05
C LEU A 93 -55.52 -51.92 -3.76
N GLN A 94 -55.90 -52.53 -2.63
CA GLN A 94 -55.27 -52.27 -1.34
C GLN A 94 -53.83 -52.78 -1.31
N ASP A 95 -53.59 -53.97 -1.84
CA ASP A 95 -52.25 -54.55 -1.97
C ASP A 95 -51.37 -53.70 -2.90
N ALA A 96 -51.91 -53.26 -4.05
CA ALA A 96 -51.20 -52.37 -4.96
C ALA A 96 -50.84 -51.02 -4.33
N ARG A 97 -51.73 -50.46 -3.49
CA ARG A 97 -51.44 -49.23 -2.74
C ARG A 97 -50.30 -49.43 -1.76
N GLN A 98 -50.34 -50.48 -0.93
CA GLN A 98 -49.27 -50.77 0.03
C GLN A 98 -47.94 -51.06 -0.66
N ALA A 99 -47.97 -51.82 -1.76
CA ALA A 99 -46.80 -52.10 -2.58
C ALA A 99 -46.19 -50.84 -3.21
N SER A 100 -47.00 -49.80 -3.46
CA SER A 100 -46.52 -48.51 -3.97
C SER A 100 -46.06 -47.55 -2.87
N GLU A 101 -46.62 -47.61 -1.67
CA GLU A 101 -46.35 -46.67 -0.59
C GLU A 101 -44.97 -46.92 0.06
N ASN A 102 -44.64 -48.20 0.29
CA ASN A 102 -43.37 -48.57 0.92
C ASN A 102 -42.14 -48.12 0.12
N PRO A 103 -42.02 -48.37 -1.21
CA PRO A 103 -40.87 -47.94 -1.99
C PRO A 103 -40.76 -46.41 -2.06
N MET A 104 -41.90 -45.71 -2.07
CA MET A 104 -41.91 -44.25 -2.12
C MET A 104 -41.43 -43.64 -0.80
N GLN A 105 -41.79 -44.23 0.33
CA GLN A 105 -41.29 -43.82 1.64
C GLN A 105 -39.80 -44.15 1.83
N GLU A 106 -39.37 -45.31 1.37
CA GLU A 106 -37.96 -45.70 1.33
C GLU A 106 -37.14 -44.76 0.45
N LEU A 107 -37.64 -44.43 -0.74
CA LEU A 107 -37.02 -43.47 -1.65
C LEU A 107 -36.89 -42.10 -0.99
N GLY A 108 -37.95 -41.58 -0.38
CA GLY A 108 -37.92 -40.29 0.33
C GLY A 108 -36.89 -40.27 1.47
N THR A 109 -36.78 -41.38 2.21
CA THR A 109 -35.80 -41.52 3.31
C THR A 109 -34.37 -41.61 2.77
N SER A 110 -34.15 -42.39 1.70
CA SER A 110 -32.86 -42.55 1.04
C SER A 110 -32.38 -41.23 0.45
N LEU A 111 -33.24 -40.52 -0.29
CA LEU A 111 -32.93 -39.23 -0.88
C LEU A 111 -32.57 -38.19 0.20
N GLY A 112 -33.32 -38.18 1.32
CA GLY A 112 -33.03 -37.32 2.46
C GLY A 112 -31.64 -37.57 3.07
N LYS A 113 -31.24 -38.84 3.21
CA LYS A 113 -29.90 -39.22 3.70
C LYS A 113 -28.79 -38.84 2.72
N GLU A 114 -29.02 -39.05 1.42
CA GLU A 114 -28.07 -38.67 0.38
C GLU A 114 -27.86 -37.16 0.34
N PHE A 115 -28.95 -36.38 0.41
CA PHE A 115 -28.88 -34.93 0.43
C PHE A 115 -28.14 -34.41 1.66
N GLN A 116 -28.41 -34.99 2.84
CA GLN A 116 -27.71 -34.63 4.07
C GLN A 116 -26.21 -34.98 4.00
N THR A 117 -25.88 -36.14 3.43
CA THR A 117 -24.49 -36.55 3.21
C THR A 117 -23.78 -35.58 2.26
N LEU A 118 -24.39 -35.29 1.12
CA LEU A 118 -23.84 -34.37 0.13
C LEU A 118 -23.62 -32.98 0.73
N LYS A 119 -24.58 -32.48 1.50
CA LYS A 119 -24.46 -31.20 2.22
C LYS A 119 -23.27 -31.21 3.18
N ASN A 120 -23.15 -32.23 4.02
CA ASN A 120 -22.06 -32.35 4.98
C ASN A 120 -20.70 -32.45 4.27
N THR A 121 -20.60 -33.23 3.19
CA THR A 121 -19.37 -33.35 2.40
C THR A 121 -18.98 -32.03 1.74
N TYR A 122 -19.94 -31.30 1.18
CA TYR A 122 -19.69 -29.99 0.58
C TYR A 122 -19.22 -28.98 1.63
N GLU A 123 -19.89 -28.89 2.77
CA GLU A 123 -19.50 -28.00 3.87
C GLU A 123 -18.10 -28.35 4.41
N SER A 124 -17.80 -29.64 4.56
CA SER A 124 -16.48 -30.10 5.00
C SER A 124 -15.38 -29.72 4.01
N LYS A 125 -15.57 -30.02 2.72
CA LYS A 125 -14.60 -29.67 1.67
C LYS A 125 -14.38 -28.15 1.58
N LYS A 126 -15.46 -27.38 1.59
CA LYS A 126 -15.38 -25.92 1.57
C LYS A 126 -14.60 -25.38 2.76
N ARG A 127 -14.80 -25.94 3.96
CA ARG A 127 -14.07 -25.54 5.16
C ARG A 127 -12.59 -25.91 5.06
N GLU A 128 -12.27 -27.09 4.54
CA GLU A 128 -10.90 -27.54 4.33
C GLU A 128 -10.16 -26.65 3.33
N GLU A 129 -10.76 -26.36 2.18
CA GLU A 129 -10.18 -25.46 1.16
C GLU A 129 -9.93 -24.04 1.72
N LEU A 130 -10.88 -23.51 2.50
CA LEU A 130 -10.71 -22.20 3.14
C LEU A 130 -9.57 -22.21 4.18
N GLU A 131 -9.44 -23.28 4.97
CA GLU A 131 -8.37 -23.39 5.97
C GLU A 131 -7.00 -23.56 5.31
N GLN A 132 -6.91 -24.33 4.23
CA GLN A 132 -5.69 -24.46 3.42
C GLN A 132 -5.29 -23.10 2.82
N ALA A 133 -6.23 -22.39 2.20
CA ALA A 133 -5.97 -21.06 1.63
C ALA A 133 -5.52 -20.06 2.71
N ARG A 134 -6.16 -20.09 3.88
CA ARG A 134 -5.76 -19.25 5.02
C ARG A 134 -4.34 -19.58 5.49
N THR A 135 -4.02 -20.86 5.66
CA THR A 135 -2.70 -21.30 6.12
C THR A 135 -1.62 -20.89 5.12
N GLN A 136 -1.86 -21.04 3.81
CA GLN A 136 -0.94 -20.59 2.76
C GLN A 136 -0.74 -19.07 2.80
N ALA A 137 -1.82 -18.30 2.99
CA ALA A 137 -1.73 -16.84 3.11
C ALA A 137 -0.93 -16.41 4.35
N GLU A 138 -1.14 -17.05 5.50
CA GLU A 138 -0.37 -16.79 6.73
C GLU A 138 1.12 -17.12 6.54
N GLN A 139 1.46 -18.22 5.87
CA GLN A 139 2.85 -18.58 5.55
C GLN A 139 3.52 -17.55 4.64
N ILE A 140 2.86 -17.13 3.56
CA ILE A 140 3.40 -16.11 2.64
C ILE A 140 3.62 -14.79 3.37
N LEU A 141 2.65 -14.38 4.20
CA LEU A 141 2.73 -13.12 4.93
C LEU A 141 3.88 -13.15 5.97
N GLN A 142 4.06 -14.29 6.65
CA GLN A 142 5.16 -14.46 7.60
C GLN A 142 6.51 -14.47 6.88
N GLN A 143 6.66 -15.17 5.76
CA GLN A 143 7.89 -15.16 4.96
C GLN A 143 8.22 -13.75 4.46
N ALA A 144 7.24 -13.02 3.93
CA ALA A 144 7.43 -11.64 3.48
C ALA A 144 7.87 -10.71 4.62
N LYS A 145 7.31 -10.90 5.82
CA LYS A 145 7.69 -10.15 7.02
C LYS A 145 9.13 -10.44 7.44
N ASP A 146 9.53 -11.71 7.47
CA ASP A 146 10.87 -12.13 7.86
C ASP A 146 11.93 -11.67 6.84
N GLU A 147 11.63 -11.77 5.55
CA GLU A 147 12.51 -11.25 4.49
C GLU A 147 12.66 -9.73 4.55
N SER A 148 11.54 -9.01 4.74
CA SER A 148 11.57 -7.57 4.88
C SER A 148 12.38 -7.14 6.11
N GLN A 149 12.24 -7.85 7.23
CA GLN A 149 13.01 -7.56 8.44
C GLN A 149 14.51 -7.80 8.21
N LYS A 150 14.90 -8.91 7.59
CA LYS A 150 16.30 -9.18 7.24
C LYS A 150 16.90 -8.10 6.33
N ARG A 151 16.13 -7.62 5.33
CA ARG A 151 16.56 -6.53 4.45
C ARG A 151 16.75 -5.22 5.23
N LEU A 152 15.84 -4.92 6.16
CA LEU A 152 15.93 -3.73 7.01
C LEU A 152 17.17 -3.79 7.92
N ASP A 153 17.41 -4.94 8.56
CA ASP A 153 18.57 -5.14 9.44
C ASP A 153 19.88 -4.99 8.66
N SER A 154 19.96 -5.63 7.47
CA SER A 154 21.14 -5.50 6.59
C SER A 154 21.37 -4.07 6.12
N ALA A 155 20.32 -3.36 5.69
CA ALA A 155 20.43 -1.97 5.25
C ALA A 155 20.85 -1.05 6.39
N THR A 156 20.33 -1.28 7.60
CA THR A 156 20.69 -0.54 8.81
C THR A 156 22.17 -0.73 9.14
N GLU A 157 22.66 -1.98 9.09
CA GLU A 157 24.07 -2.28 9.35
C GLU A 157 25.00 -1.70 8.29
N THR A 158 24.66 -1.80 6.99
CA THR A 158 25.41 -1.14 5.92
C THR A 158 25.46 0.37 6.11
N THR A 159 24.33 0.99 6.47
CA THR A 159 24.27 2.43 6.72
C THR A 159 25.17 2.83 7.88
N LYS A 160 25.17 2.06 8.97
CA LYS A 160 26.05 2.27 10.12
C LYS A 160 27.52 2.19 9.74
N GLN A 161 27.91 1.18 8.96
CA GLN A 161 29.29 1.03 8.48
C GLN A 161 29.72 2.20 7.58
N MET A 162 28.85 2.63 6.66
CA MET A 162 29.12 3.80 5.82
C MET A 162 29.27 5.08 6.64
N MET A 163 28.44 5.25 7.68
CA MET A 163 28.51 6.42 8.56
C MET A 163 29.82 6.43 9.37
N THR A 164 30.25 5.28 9.90
CA THR A 164 31.55 5.14 10.57
C THR A 164 32.70 5.43 9.61
N ALA A 165 32.70 4.85 8.41
CA ALA A 165 33.74 5.09 7.41
C ALA A 165 33.81 6.57 6.98
N ALA A 166 32.66 7.23 6.83
CA ALA A 166 32.59 8.66 6.53
C ALA A 166 33.14 9.50 7.68
N HIS A 167 32.84 9.13 8.93
CA HIS A 167 33.38 9.80 10.11
C HIS A 167 34.91 9.66 10.19
N ASP A 168 35.44 8.46 10.00
CA ASP A 168 36.88 8.19 10.00
C ASP A 168 37.60 8.97 8.88
N LYS A 169 37.00 9.00 7.69
CA LYS A 169 37.55 9.76 6.56
C LYS A 169 37.55 11.26 6.85
N LYS A 170 36.48 11.79 7.44
CA LYS A 170 36.42 13.19 7.88
C LYS A 170 37.53 13.50 8.88
N GLN A 171 37.71 12.66 9.91
CA GLN A 171 38.73 12.86 10.93
C GLN A 171 40.15 12.85 10.35
N LYS A 172 40.44 11.94 9.41
CA LYS A 172 41.73 11.92 8.69
C LYS A 172 41.99 13.20 7.89
N LEU A 173 40.98 13.68 7.16
CA LEU A 173 41.09 14.92 6.39
C LEU A 173 41.29 16.15 7.29
N GLU A 174 40.62 16.19 8.45
CA GLU A 174 40.82 17.25 9.44
C GLU A 174 42.25 17.25 10.00
N GLN A 175 42.81 16.07 10.31
CA GLN A 175 44.20 15.93 10.74
C GLN A 175 45.19 16.35 9.65
N GLU A 176 44.95 15.97 8.40
CA GLU A 176 45.80 16.35 7.27
C GLU A 176 45.77 17.86 7.01
N CYS A 177 44.58 18.47 7.07
CA CYS A 177 44.44 19.93 6.97
C CYS A 177 45.19 20.65 8.10
N ALA A 178 45.08 20.16 9.35
CA ALA A 178 45.78 20.73 10.48
C ALA A 178 47.31 20.64 10.32
N LYS A 179 47.81 19.50 9.81
CA LYS A 179 49.24 19.30 9.53
C LYS A 179 49.74 20.24 8.43
N LEU A 180 49.04 20.31 7.30
CA LEU A 180 49.40 21.21 6.19
C LEU A 180 49.39 22.68 6.60
N LYS A 181 48.41 23.08 7.43
CA LYS A 181 48.35 24.43 7.97
C LYS A 181 49.59 24.74 8.81
N LYS A 182 49.96 23.85 9.75
CA LYS A 182 51.16 24.00 10.56
C LYS A 182 52.43 24.06 9.72
N GLU A 183 52.60 23.16 8.77
CA GLU A 183 53.78 23.17 7.87
C GLU A 183 53.87 24.46 7.05
N THR A 184 52.74 25.02 6.64
CA THR A 184 52.68 26.30 5.93
C THR A 184 53.05 27.45 6.84
N ASP A 185 52.46 27.51 8.04
CA ASP A 185 52.76 28.54 9.05
C ASP A 185 54.27 28.52 9.42
N ASP A 186 54.84 27.33 9.65
CA ASP A 186 56.26 27.13 9.95
C ASP A 186 57.15 27.59 8.78
N LYS A 187 56.79 27.26 7.52
CA LYS A 187 57.52 27.73 6.33
C LYS A 187 57.49 29.25 6.20
N VAL A 188 56.31 29.86 6.39
CA VAL A 188 56.16 31.32 6.32
C VAL A 188 56.97 32.00 7.42
N ALA A 189 56.93 31.47 8.65
CA ALA A 189 57.72 31.99 9.76
C ALA A 189 59.23 31.95 9.46
N ASN A 190 59.73 30.83 8.94
CA ASN A 190 61.14 30.67 8.57
C ASN A 190 61.55 31.61 7.42
N GLN A 191 60.71 31.76 6.39
CA GLN A 191 60.97 32.68 5.28
C GLN A 191 60.99 34.14 5.76
N LEU A 192 60.07 34.50 6.67
CA LEU A 192 60.01 35.84 7.25
C LEU A 192 61.25 36.13 8.10
N ASP A 193 61.71 35.18 8.92
CA ASP A 193 62.95 35.31 9.70
C ASP A 193 64.19 35.46 8.79
N ALA A 194 64.28 34.65 7.73
CA ALA A 194 65.34 34.75 6.75
C ALA A 194 65.34 36.12 6.02
N ALA A 195 64.17 36.59 5.60
CA ALA A 195 64.01 37.90 4.96
C ALA A 195 64.40 39.05 5.90
N LYS A 196 64.05 38.97 7.19
CA LYS A 196 64.47 39.94 8.21
C LYS A 196 65.99 39.98 8.37
N LYS A 197 66.64 38.82 8.51
CA LYS A 197 68.11 38.73 8.61
C LYS A 197 68.81 39.30 7.38
N GLN A 198 68.28 39.01 6.19
CA GLN A 198 68.82 39.59 4.95
C GLN A 198 68.65 41.11 4.92
N ALA A 199 67.49 41.63 5.32
CA ALA A 199 67.26 43.07 5.41
C ALA A 199 68.21 43.74 6.41
N GLU A 200 68.40 43.15 7.59
CA GLU A 200 69.36 43.62 8.62
C GLU A 200 70.80 43.65 8.10
N GLN A 201 71.23 42.65 7.34
CA GLN A 201 72.55 42.62 6.70
C GLN A 201 72.72 43.71 5.65
N ILE A 202 71.70 43.94 4.82
CA ILE A 202 71.71 45.02 3.82
C ILE A 202 71.80 46.37 4.50
N ILE A 203 71.00 46.61 5.55
CA ILE A 203 71.01 47.85 6.33
C ILE A 203 72.39 48.04 6.98
N SER A 204 72.91 47.04 7.70
CA SER A 204 74.23 47.11 8.33
C SER A 204 75.35 47.44 7.34
N LYS A 205 75.30 46.83 6.15
CA LYS A 205 76.29 47.10 5.09
C LYS A 205 76.15 48.52 4.54
N ALA A 206 74.93 48.98 4.29
CA ALA A 206 74.67 50.33 3.82
C ALA A 206 75.08 51.39 4.85
N GLU A 207 74.85 51.14 6.14
CA GLU A 207 75.31 51.98 7.25
C GLU A 207 76.84 52.04 7.30
N ALA A 208 77.53 50.90 7.23
CA ALA A 208 78.99 50.86 7.20
C ALA A 208 79.57 51.61 5.98
N ASP A 209 78.99 51.42 4.79
CA ASP A 209 79.39 52.13 3.58
C ASP A 209 79.14 53.65 3.70
N ALA A 210 78.02 54.07 4.32
CA ALA A 210 77.71 55.47 4.56
C ALA A 210 78.69 56.12 5.54
N VAL A 211 79.01 55.45 6.65
CA VAL A 211 80.01 55.90 7.63
C VAL A 211 81.37 56.06 6.95
N ASN A 212 81.83 55.06 6.20
CA ASN A 212 83.10 55.14 5.47
C ASN A 212 83.14 56.29 4.45
N ARG A 213 82.02 56.62 3.80
CA ARG A 213 81.93 57.76 2.89
C ARG A 213 81.98 59.09 3.65
N LEU A 214 81.29 59.19 4.78
CA LEU A 214 81.33 60.37 5.64
C LEU A 214 82.74 60.60 6.20
N ASP A 215 83.42 59.54 6.65
CA ASP A 215 84.81 59.63 7.13
C ASP A 215 85.76 60.13 6.04
N LYS A 216 85.65 59.59 4.82
CA LYS A 216 86.44 60.08 3.66
C LYS A 216 86.15 61.53 3.32
N ALA A 217 84.87 61.92 3.31
CA ALA A 217 84.47 63.30 3.06
C ALA A 217 85.00 64.23 4.17
N SER A 218 84.98 63.81 5.43
CA SER A 218 85.55 64.56 6.55
C SER A 218 87.06 64.75 6.39
N GLN A 219 87.80 63.69 6.05
CA GLN A 219 89.24 63.78 5.80
C GLN A 219 89.56 64.73 4.63
N GLU A 220 88.76 64.71 3.56
CA GLU A 220 88.93 65.63 2.43
C GLU A 220 88.66 67.08 2.83
N ILE A 221 87.61 67.32 3.64
CA ILE A 221 87.33 68.65 4.21
C ILE A 221 88.50 69.12 5.06
N ASP A 222 89.00 68.31 5.99
CA ASP A 222 90.16 68.67 6.84
C ASP A 222 91.39 69.02 6.01
N LEU A 223 91.64 68.27 4.93
CA LEU A 223 92.76 68.52 4.02
C LEU A 223 92.59 69.85 3.26
N ARG A 224 91.38 70.15 2.80
CA ARG A 224 91.05 71.43 2.15
C ARG A 224 91.16 72.59 3.13
N THR A 225 90.72 72.43 4.37
CA THR A 225 90.85 73.43 5.44
C THR A 225 92.33 73.74 5.70
N LYS A 226 93.19 72.73 5.87
CA LYS A 226 94.64 72.94 6.02
C LYS A 226 95.28 73.67 4.84
N LYS A 227 94.89 73.34 3.61
CA LYS A 227 95.38 74.07 2.42
C LYS A 227 94.90 75.52 2.39
N ALA A 228 93.66 75.78 2.77
CA ALA A 228 93.13 77.14 2.86
C ALA A 228 93.87 77.95 3.93
N GLU A 229 94.17 77.36 5.09
CA GLU A 229 94.99 77.96 6.14
C GLU A 229 96.42 78.26 5.66
N GLN A 230 97.06 77.34 4.93
CA GLN A 230 98.37 77.56 4.32
C GLN A 230 98.34 78.71 3.31
N HIS A 231 97.36 78.74 2.41
CA HIS A 231 97.20 79.85 1.47
C HIS A 231 96.94 81.18 2.19
N ALA A 232 96.14 81.20 3.25
CA ALA A 232 95.92 82.41 4.05
C ALA A 232 97.23 82.90 4.69
N ALA A 233 98.03 82.00 5.26
CA ALA A 233 99.34 82.33 5.83
C ALA A 233 100.34 82.81 4.77
N GLU A 234 100.36 82.22 3.57
CA GLU A 234 101.17 82.69 2.45
C GLU A 234 100.75 84.10 2.00
N LEU A 235 99.45 84.36 1.94
CA LEU A 235 98.91 85.65 1.52
C LEU A 235 99.21 86.75 2.55
N ASP A 236 99.15 86.42 3.84
CA ASP A 236 99.55 87.31 4.94
C ASP A 236 101.07 87.60 4.90
N ALA A 237 101.90 86.56 4.74
CA ALA A 237 103.34 86.69 4.60
C ALA A 237 103.73 87.53 3.37
N ASN A 238 103.04 87.34 2.24
CA ASN A 238 103.27 88.11 1.02
C ASN A 238 102.83 89.58 1.19
N SER A 239 101.70 89.81 1.86
CA SER A 239 101.24 91.16 2.21
C SER A 239 102.24 91.88 3.10
N LYS A 240 102.83 91.18 4.08
CA LYS A 240 103.87 91.71 4.95
C LYS A 240 105.15 92.07 4.19
N LYS A 241 105.61 91.20 3.28
CA LYS A 241 106.76 91.51 2.40
C LYS A 241 106.50 92.72 1.50
N LEU A 242 105.31 92.83 0.94
CA LEU A 242 104.90 94.00 0.14
C LEU A 242 104.90 95.28 0.97
N MET A 243 104.42 95.21 2.22
CA MET A 243 104.44 96.33 3.16
C MET A 243 105.87 96.73 3.55
N GLU A 244 106.74 95.76 3.85
CA GLU A 244 108.17 96.01 4.11
C GLU A 244 108.88 96.62 2.89
N ALA A 245 108.58 96.13 1.67
CA ALA A 245 109.12 96.70 0.43
C ALA A 245 108.59 98.12 0.17
N ALA A 246 107.33 98.40 0.50
CA ALA A 246 106.76 99.74 0.42
C ALA A 246 107.43 100.68 1.44
N GLN A 247 107.65 100.21 2.67
CA GLN A 247 108.30 100.95 3.75
C GLN A 247 109.78 101.25 3.43
N GLN A 248 110.51 100.29 2.86
CA GLN A 248 111.88 100.52 2.37
C GLN A 248 111.93 101.54 1.23
N ARG A 249 110.97 101.50 0.29
CA ARG A 249 110.87 102.53 -0.76
C ARG A 249 110.60 103.91 -0.16
N GLU A 250 109.76 103.98 0.86
CA GLU A 250 109.46 105.22 1.58
C GLU A 250 110.69 105.75 2.35
N GLU A 251 111.42 104.90 3.07
CA GLU A 251 112.70 105.27 3.71
C GLU A 251 113.75 105.72 2.69
N THR A 252 113.85 105.03 1.55
CA THR A 252 114.79 105.42 0.48
C THR A 252 114.40 106.78 -0.12
N ALA A 253 113.10 107.02 -0.32
CA ALA A 253 112.60 108.31 -0.79
C ALA A 253 112.86 109.43 0.24
N GLN A 254 112.62 109.18 1.53
CA GLN A 254 112.91 110.12 2.61
C GLN A 254 114.40 110.42 2.72
N ASN A 255 115.28 109.41 2.62
CA ASN A 255 116.74 109.60 2.61
C ASN A 255 117.21 110.40 1.38
N ASN A 256 116.63 110.17 0.20
CA ASN A 256 116.93 110.97 -0.99
C ASN A 256 116.49 112.43 -0.81
N VAL A 257 115.32 112.68 -0.23
CA VAL A 257 114.86 114.03 0.11
C VAL A 257 115.79 114.68 1.15
N ALA A 258 116.17 113.95 2.19
CA ALA A 258 117.11 114.44 3.22
C ALA A 258 118.49 114.77 2.62
N ASN A 259 119.02 113.93 1.73
CA ASN A 259 120.26 114.18 1.01
C ASN A 259 120.15 115.40 0.08
N SER A 260 119.01 115.54 -0.61
CA SER A 260 118.73 116.72 -1.46
C SER A 260 118.72 118.00 -0.61
N PHE A 261 118.10 117.95 0.58
CA PHE A 261 118.12 119.05 1.54
C PHE A 261 119.52 119.36 2.07
N ALA A 262 120.34 118.35 2.34
CA ALA A 262 121.73 118.53 2.77
C ALA A 262 122.60 119.16 1.67
N GLN A 263 122.42 118.74 0.41
CA GLN A 263 123.08 119.36 -0.74
C GLN A 263 122.64 120.81 -0.94
N LEU A 264 121.36 121.13 -0.77
CA LEU A 264 120.86 122.51 -0.83
C LEU A 264 121.45 123.37 0.31
N ARG A 265 121.62 122.81 1.51
CA ARG A 265 122.30 123.50 2.62
C ARG A 265 123.77 123.75 2.34
N GLN A 266 124.46 122.79 1.74
CA GLN A 266 125.87 122.93 1.35
C GLN A 266 126.03 123.99 0.25
N LEU A 267 125.12 124.00 -0.74
CA LEU A 267 125.08 125.02 -1.79
C LEU A 267 124.82 126.41 -1.19
N GLY A 268 123.92 126.51 -0.20
CA GLY A 268 123.70 127.76 0.55
C GLY A 268 124.95 128.23 1.29
N ALA A 269 125.67 127.32 1.96
CA ALA A 269 126.91 127.65 2.67
C ALA A 269 128.05 128.06 1.71
N ASP A 270 128.13 127.48 0.52
CA ASP A 270 129.12 127.84 -0.51
C ASP A 270 128.79 129.20 -1.15
N ILE A 271 127.52 129.54 -1.32
CA ILE A 271 127.06 130.87 -1.74
C ILE A 271 127.44 131.92 -0.69
N ASP A 272 127.20 131.66 0.60
CA ASP A 272 127.56 132.59 1.68
C ASP A 272 129.09 132.82 1.75
N LYS A 273 129.89 131.78 1.46
CA LYS A 273 131.36 131.87 1.35
C LYS A 273 131.85 132.67 0.14
N LEU A 274 131.08 132.71 -0.94
CA LEU A 274 131.37 133.53 -2.13
C LEU A 274 131.00 135.00 -1.90
N ILE A 275 129.94 135.28 -1.14
CA ILE A 275 129.53 136.64 -0.79
C ILE A 275 130.52 137.31 0.17
N SER A 276 131.12 136.56 1.12
CA SER A 276 132.08 137.12 2.08
C SER A 276 133.45 137.48 1.49
N LYS A 277 133.75 137.08 0.24
CA LYS A 277 135.01 137.43 -0.45
C LYS A 277 134.89 138.69 -1.32
N SER A 278 133.73 139.34 -1.34
CA SER A 278 133.44 140.50 -2.20
C SER A 278 133.27 141.84 -1.46
N LYS A 279 133.67 141.93 -0.18
CA LYS A 279 133.79 143.17 0.59
C LYS A 279 134.96 143.07 1.57
#